data_AF-A0A6B0SU38-F1
#
_entry.id   AF-A0A6B0SU38-F1
#
_cell.length_a   1.000
_cell.length_b   1.000
_cell.length_c   1.000
_cell.angle_alpha   90.00
_cell.angle_beta   90.00
_cell.angle_gamma   90.00
#
_symmetry.space_group_name_H-M   'P 1'
#
loop_
_entity.id
_entity.type
_entity.pdbx_description
1 polymer ?
#
loop_
_entity_poly.entity_id
_entity_poly.type
_entity_poly.pdbx_seq_one_letter_code
_entity_poly.pdbx_strand_id
1 'polypeptide(L)'
;MIGIVVSTTDEASQHIGDHLLDVGDFEAVGDGVYRADGFELREFEELHIDLEDPAAPFDDPEFVVVVSRHAGDTGPLLTAHHTGNFGDAQYGGEDRSLAAACPNAHRLVVAALRE
;
A
#
# COMPACT_ATOMS: atom_id res chain seq x y z
N MET A 1 0.98 -14.83 -2.66
CA MET A 1 1.00 -14.04 -1.41
C MET A 1 0.80 -12.57 -1.77
N ILE A 2 0.03 -11.82 -0.99
CA ILE A 2 -0.22 -10.39 -1.18
C ILE A 2 0.60 -9.59 -0.17
N GLY A 3 1.45 -8.69 -0.67
CA GLY A 3 2.23 -7.79 0.18
C GLY A 3 1.41 -6.57 0.61
N ILE A 4 1.49 -6.17 1.87
CA ILE A 4 0.84 -4.98 2.43
C ILE A 4 1.93 -4.04 2.92
N VAL A 5 1.92 -2.82 2.41
CA VAL A 5 2.93 -1.80 2.67
C VAL A 5 2.33 -0.77 3.62
N VAL A 6 2.92 -0.68 4.81
CA VAL A 6 2.55 0.28 5.85
C VAL A 6 3.72 1.24 6.06
N SER A 7 3.48 2.55 6.00
CA SER A 7 4.46 3.56 6.39
C SER A 7 4.26 4.00 7.84
N THR A 8 5.33 3.98 8.64
CA THR A 8 5.34 4.51 10.02
C THR A 8 5.37 6.04 10.06
N THR A 9 5.43 6.70 8.90
CA THR A 9 5.39 8.17 8.75
C THR A 9 4.04 8.69 8.22
N ASP A 10 3.10 7.78 7.93
CA ASP A 10 1.72 8.08 7.50
C ASP A 10 0.74 7.61 8.58
N GLU A 11 0.03 8.55 9.21
CA GLU A 11 -0.90 8.24 10.32
C GLU A 11 -2.08 7.37 9.86
N ALA A 12 -2.58 7.56 8.63
CA ALA A 12 -3.67 6.75 8.11
C ALA A 12 -3.17 5.33 7.78
N SER A 13 -1.93 5.25 7.26
CA SER A 13 -1.28 3.98 7.02
C SER A 13 -1.10 3.15 8.29
N GLN A 14 -0.57 3.75 9.36
CA GLN A 14 -0.43 3.09 10.66
C GLN A 14 -1.78 2.61 11.17
N HIS A 15 -2.78 3.49 11.13
CA HIS A 15 -4.13 3.15 11.60
C HIS A 15 -4.75 1.98 10.83
N ILE A 16 -4.59 1.93 9.50
CA ILE A 16 -5.05 0.81 8.68
C ILE A 16 -4.23 -0.45 9.00
N GLY A 17 -2.91 -0.33 9.15
CA GLY A 17 -2.01 -1.41 9.52
C GLY A 17 -2.40 -2.08 10.85
N ASP A 18 -2.58 -1.29 11.90
CA ASP A 18 -3.03 -1.75 13.22
C ASP A 18 -4.35 -2.52 13.10
N HIS A 19 -5.33 -1.97 12.37
CA HIS A 19 -6.60 -2.65 12.15
C HIS A 19 -6.48 -3.96 11.36
N LEU A 20 -5.57 -4.03 10.38
CA LEU A 20 -5.31 -5.27 9.64
C LEU A 20 -4.67 -6.34 10.53
N LEU A 21 -3.73 -5.94 11.41
CA LEU A 21 -3.13 -6.83 12.40
C LEU A 21 -4.16 -7.32 13.43
N ASP A 22 -5.13 -6.49 13.81
CA ASP A 22 -6.20 -6.87 14.75
C ASP A 22 -7.21 -7.86 14.16
N VAL A 23 -7.55 -7.72 12.86
CA VAL A 23 -8.58 -8.57 12.22
C VAL A 23 -8.01 -9.79 11.52
N GLY A 24 -6.73 -9.78 11.19
CA GLY A 24 -6.02 -10.89 10.56
C GLY A 24 -5.28 -11.74 11.60
N ASP A 25 -5.11 -13.03 11.31
CA ASP A 25 -4.30 -13.94 12.12
C ASP A 25 -2.79 -13.72 11.83
N PHE A 26 -2.29 -12.50 12.01
CA PHE A 26 -0.91 -12.13 11.74
C PHE A 26 0.04 -12.55 12.87
N GLU A 27 1.17 -13.14 12.50
CA GLU A 27 2.28 -13.44 13.39
C GLU A 27 3.47 -12.54 13.07
N ALA A 28 4.08 -11.94 14.09
CA ALA A 28 5.33 -11.21 13.93
C ALA A 28 6.49 -12.17 13.62
N VAL A 29 7.14 -11.97 12.48
CA VAL A 29 8.26 -12.82 11.99
C VAL A 29 9.57 -12.05 11.84
N GLY A 30 9.55 -10.75 12.11
CA GLY A 30 10.70 -9.85 12.10
C GLY A 30 10.30 -8.47 12.60
N ASP A 31 11.28 -7.59 12.76
CA ASP A 31 11.02 -6.19 13.11
C ASP A 31 10.22 -5.52 11.99
N GLY A 32 9.01 -5.04 12.30
CA GLY A 32 8.08 -4.48 11.31
C GLY A 32 7.63 -5.48 10.22
N VAL A 33 7.73 -6.80 10.43
CA VAL A 33 7.29 -7.82 9.45
C VAL A 33 6.34 -8.82 10.09
N TYR A 34 5.16 -8.95 9.50
CA TYR A 34 4.09 -9.82 9.99
C TYR A 34 3.55 -10.69 8.86
N ARG A 35 3.17 -11.93 9.16
CA ARG A 35 2.63 -12.88 8.18
C ARG A 35 1.31 -13.50 8.65
N ALA A 36 0.37 -13.61 7.73
CA ALA A 36 -0.87 -14.38 7.88
C ALA A 36 -1.03 -15.28 6.65
N ASP A 37 -2.05 -16.16 6.64
CA ASP A 37 -2.31 -17.01 5.48
C ASP A 37 -2.57 -16.17 4.22
N GLY A 38 -1.66 -16.26 3.25
CA GLY A 38 -1.73 -15.53 1.98
C GLY A 38 -1.28 -14.06 2.04
N PHE A 39 -0.92 -13.50 3.20
CA PHE A 39 -0.55 -12.09 3.35
C PHE A 39 0.79 -11.89 4.09
N GLU A 40 1.53 -10.88 3.68
CA GLU A 40 2.68 -10.37 4.42
C GLU A 40 2.53 -8.86 4.57
N LEU A 41 2.56 -8.35 5.80
CA LEU A 41 2.55 -6.92 6.10
C LEU A 41 3.95 -6.48 6.49
N ARG A 42 4.40 -5.36 5.91
CA ARG A 42 5.69 -4.75 6.25
C ARG A 42 5.55 -3.27 6.55
N GLU A 43 6.21 -2.86 7.61
CA GLU A 43 6.38 -1.46 8.01
C GLU A 43 7.62 -0.86 7.34
N PHE A 44 7.51 0.40 6.93
CA PHE A 44 8.56 1.18 6.28
C PHE A 44 8.71 2.54 6.99
N GLU A 45 9.96 2.98 7.18
CA GLU A 45 10.30 4.21 7.92
C GLU A 45 10.19 5.50 7.09
N GLU A 46 9.71 5.39 5.84
CA GLU A 46 9.61 6.49 4.87
C GLU A 46 8.18 6.63 4.36
N LEU A 47 7.83 7.80 3.80
CA LEU A 47 6.53 7.97 3.14
C LEU A 47 6.49 7.12 1.86
N HIS A 48 5.30 6.61 1.52
CA HIS A 48 5.12 5.74 0.36
C HIS A 48 5.60 6.35 -0.97
N ILE A 49 5.52 7.66 -1.11
CA ILE A 49 5.96 8.39 -2.31
C ILE A 49 7.49 8.39 -2.47
N ASP A 50 8.23 8.16 -1.39
CA ASP A 50 9.69 8.15 -1.39
C ASP A 50 10.25 6.73 -1.58
N LEU A 51 9.39 5.70 -1.56
CA LEU A 51 9.78 4.31 -1.84
C LEU A 51 9.99 4.10 -3.35
N GLU A 52 11.21 3.74 -3.75
CA GLU A 52 11.54 3.44 -5.16
C GLU A 52 10.80 2.20 -5.68
N ASP A 53 10.87 1.08 -4.95
CA ASP A 53 10.14 -0.15 -5.25
C ASP A 53 9.59 -0.77 -3.95
N PRO A 54 8.31 -0.51 -3.61
CA PRO A 54 7.71 -1.06 -2.41
C PRO A 54 7.50 -2.59 -2.48
N ALA A 55 7.61 -3.22 -3.65
CA ALA A 55 7.48 -4.68 -3.80
C ALA A 55 8.81 -5.42 -3.57
N ALA A 56 9.95 -4.78 -3.76
CA ALA A 56 11.27 -5.39 -3.67
C ALA A 56 11.57 -6.16 -2.37
N PRO A 57 11.08 -5.74 -1.18
CA PRO A 57 11.32 -6.48 0.05
C PRO A 57 10.57 -7.82 0.15
N PHE A 58 9.47 -7.97 -0.59
CA PHE A 58 8.61 -9.15 -0.53
C PHE A 58 9.15 -10.28 -1.43
N ASP A 59 8.97 -11.53 -1.01
CA ASP A 59 9.37 -12.70 -1.80
C ASP A 59 8.27 -13.05 -2.82
N ASP A 60 8.49 -12.67 -4.08
CA ASP A 60 7.62 -12.90 -5.25
C ASP A 60 6.12 -12.68 -4.96
N PRO A 61 5.70 -11.47 -4.52
CA PRO A 61 4.30 -11.19 -4.25
C PRO A 61 3.47 -11.22 -5.55
N GLU A 62 2.23 -11.70 -5.46
CA GLU A 62 1.28 -11.64 -6.59
C GLU A 62 0.94 -10.20 -6.96
N PHE A 63 0.79 -9.35 -5.93
CA PHE A 63 0.72 -7.90 -6.02
C PHE A 63 0.95 -7.30 -4.63
N VAL A 64 1.19 -5.99 -4.59
CA VAL A 64 1.29 -5.22 -3.34
C VAL A 64 0.12 -4.26 -3.19
N VAL A 65 -0.31 -4.06 -1.95
CA VAL A 65 -1.31 -3.08 -1.54
C VAL A 65 -0.62 -2.05 -0.65
N VAL A 66 -0.61 -0.81 -1.10
CA VAL A 66 -0.12 0.32 -0.31
C VAL A 66 -1.31 0.92 0.44
N VAL A 67 -1.29 0.86 1.77
CA VAL A 67 -2.33 1.50 2.59
C VAL A 67 -1.82 2.88 2.97
N SER A 68 -2.47 3.94 2.48
CA SER A 68 -1.93 5.29 2.63
C SER A 68 -3.03 6.34 2.72
N ARG A 69 -2.68 7.50 3.29
CA ARG A 69 -3.51 8.70 3.23
C ARG A 69 -3.61 9.26 1.82
N HIS A 70 -4.74 9.91 1.56
CA HIS A 70 -4.86 10.89 0.50
C HIS A 70 -4.83 12.29 1.11
N ALA A 71 -4.03 13.20 0.54
CA ALA A 71 -3.95 14.60 0.98
C ALA A 71 -4.34 15.54 -0.16
N GLY A 72 -5.44 16.28 0.00
CA GLY A 72 -5.93 17.25 -0.98
C GLY A 72 -7.20 17.97 -0.54
N ASP A 73 -7.61 19.00 -1.28
CA ASP A 73 -8.82 19.80 -1.04
C ASP A 73 -10.08 19.09 -1.60
N THR A 74 -10.32 17.87 -1.13
CA THR A 74 -11.33 16.95 -1.68
C THR A 74 -12.42 16.55 -0.66
N GLY A 75 -12.23 16.88 0.62
CA GLY A 75 -13.11 16.44 1.72
C GLY A 75 -12.87 14.98 2.12
N PRO A 76 -13.73 14.37 2.96
CA PRO A 76 -13.60 12.96 3.35
C PRO A 76 -13.90 12.02 2.17
N LEU A 77 -12.99 11.09 1.90
CA LEU A 77 -13.14 10.08 0.85
C LEU A 77 -12.32 8.82 1.15
N LEU A 78 -12.76 7.71 0.56
CA LEU A 78 -11.99 6.47 0.44
C LEU A 78 -11.70 6.24 -1.05
N THR A 79 -10.44 5.95 -1.38
CA THR A 79 -9.99 5.79 -2.77
C THR A 79 -9.05 4.62 -2.93
N ALA A 80 -8.90 4.20 -4.18
CA ALA A 80 -7.83 3.32 -4.63
C ALA A 80 -7.38 3.80 -6.01
N HIS A 81 -6.09 3.75 -6.30
CA HIS A 81 -5.53 4.05 -7.61
C HIS A 81 -4.23 3.28 -7.83
N HIS A 82 -3.73 3.31 -9.07
CA HIS A 82 -2.39 2.83 -9.39
C HIS A 82 -1.42 4.02 -9.38
N THR A 83 -0.13 3.78 -9.16
CA THR A 83 0.92 4.80 -9.16
C THR A 83 1.49 5.00 -10.57
N GLY A 84 2.02 6.20 -10.82
CA GLY A 84 2.67 6.53 -12.08
C GLY A 84 2.59 8.01 -12.43
N ASN A 85 3.54 8.47 -13.23
CA ASN A 85 3.67 9.83 -13.72
C ASN A 85 3.43 9.85 -15.23
N PHE A 86 2.44 10.63 -15.69
CA PHE A 86 2.24 10.87 -17.13
C PHE A 86 3.25 11.88 -17.71
N GLY A 87 3.85 12.69 -16.84
CA GLY A 87 4.84 13.72 -17.16
C GLY A 87 5.97 13.69 -16.13
N ASP A 88 6.31 14.84 -15.58
CA ASP A 88 7.40 14.98 -14.60
C ASP A 88 7.02 14.37 -13.24
N ALA A 89 7.96 13.69 -12.60
CA ALA A 89 7.81 13.05 -11.29
C ALA A 89 7.96 14.07 -10.15
N GLN A 90 6.84 14.67 -9.73
CA GLN A 90 6.85 15.68 -8.65
C GLN A 90 6.76 15.09 -7.24
N TYR A 91 6.29 13.84 -7.12
CA TYR A 91 5.98 13.18 -5.86
C TYR A 91 6.45 11.71 -5.88
N GLY A 92 7.70 11.50 -6.31
CA GLY A 92 8.31 10.17 -6.40
C GLY A 92 8.16 9.48 -7.74
N GLY A 93 8.93 8.40 -7.89
CA GLY A 93 9.05 7.61 -9.13
C GLY A 93 9.84 8.33 -10.23
N GLU A 94 9.64 7.89 -11.48
CA GLU A 94 10.33 8.40 -12.66
C GLU A 94 9.40 9.15 -13.61
N ASP A 95 9.96 10.08 -14.39
CA ASP A 95 9.24 10.81 -15.43
C ASP A 95 8.66 9.86 -16.47
N ARG A 96 7.39 10.07 -16.83
CA ARG A 96 6.67 9.30 -17.85
C ARG A 96 6.68 7.78 -17.60
N SER A 97 6.71 7.37 -16.33
CA SER A 97 6.71 5.96 -15.92
C SER A 97 5.41 5.59 -15.21
N LEU A 98 4.88 4.40 -15.47
CA LEU A 98 3.65 3.89 -14.87
C LEU A 98 3.93 2.56 -14.18
N ALA A 99 3.38 2.36 -12.98
CA ALA A 99 3.46 1.06 -12.31
C ALA A 99 2.60 0.01 -13.03
N ALA A 100 2.96 -1.25 -12.88
CA ALA A 100 2.13 -2.36 -13.33
C ALA A 100 0.79 -2.35 -12.57
N ALA A 101 -0.31 -2.27 -13.30
CA ALA A 101 -1.65 -2.21 -12.72
C ALA A 101 -2.20 -3.61 -12.38
N CYS A 102 -2.97 -3.70 -11.30
CA CYS A 102 -3.76 -4.88 -10.95
C CYS A 102 -5.27 -4.56 -10.97
N PRO A 103 -5.88 -4.42 -12.17
CA PRO A 103 -7.23 -3.86 -12.32
C PRO A 103 -8.32 -4.73 -11.70
N ASN A 104 -8.13 -6.06 -11.67
CA ASN A 104 -9.11 -6.97 -11.08
C ASN A 104 -9.15 -6.83 -9.55
N ALA A 105 -8.00 -6.73 -8.89
CA ALA A 105 -7.94 -6.48 -7.45
C ALA A 105 -8.47 -5.07 -7.12
N HIS A 106 -8.06 -4.06 -7.89
CA HIS A 106 -8.56 -2.68 -7.73
C HIS A 106 -10.09 -2.59 -7.80
N ARG A 107 -10.71 -3.28 -8.76
CA ARG A 107 -12.18 -3.33 -8.87
C ARG A 107 -12.84 -3.90 -7.62
N LEU A 108 -12.28 -4.95 -7.02
CA LEU A 108 -12.82 -5.55 -5.79
C LEU A 108 -12.67 -4.61 -4.60
N VAL A 109 -11.52 -3.95 -4.45
CA VAL A 109 -11.29 -2.95 -3.39
C VAL A 109 -12.29 -1.80 -3.51
N VAL A 110 -12.44 -1.21 -4.71
CA VAL A 110 -13.39 -0.11 -4.92
C VAL A 110 -14.84 -0.54 -4.67
N ALA A 111 -15.19 -1.80 -4.94
CA ALA A 111 -16.52 -2.31 -4.61
C ALA A 111 -16.72 -2.40 -3.09
N ALA A 112 -15.77 -2.96 -2.35
CA ALA A 112 -15.83 -3.09 -0.90
C ALA A 112 -15.86 -1.73 -0.17
N LEU A 113 -15.14 -0.72 -0.66
CA LEU A 113 -15.13 0.62 -0.06
C LEU A 113 -16.48 1.38 -0.18
N ARG A 114 -17.44 0.85 -0.95
CA ARG A 114 -18.76 1.45 -1.14
C ARG A 114 -19.85 0.86 -0.23
N GLU A 115 -19.56 -0.25 0.43
CA GLU A 115 -20.48 -0.98 1.31
C GLU A 115 -20.45 -0.38 2.73
#